data_AF-A0A380FC61-F1
#
_entry.id   AF-A0A380FC61-F1
#
_cell.length_a   1.000
_cell.length_b   1.000
_cell.length_c   1.000
_cell.angle_alpha   90.00
_cell.angle_beta   90.00
_cell.angle_gamma   90.00
#
_symmetry.space_group_name_H-M   'P 1'
#
loop_
_entity.id
_entity.type
_entity.pdbx_description
1 polymer ?
#
loop_
_entity_poly.entity_id
_entity_poly.type
_entity_poly.pdbx_seq_one_letter_code
_entity_poly.pdbx_strand_id
1 'polypeptide(L)'
;MLQQQYHENFEVQHINKLPRRAFYIPFQQGESSYRLETRYQTANVTLLNGDWQFDYYETFDNCLNHSFKETKKELSVPSVWNLYGFDQLQYLNTQYPIPFDPPYVPINNPCGRYQT
;
A
#
# COMPACT_ATOMS: atom_id res chain seq x y z
N MET A 1 -11.05 -14.52 -6.59
CA MET A 1 -9.58 -14.58 -6.79
C MET A 1 -8.76 -14.17 -5.56
N LEU A 2 -9.29 -13.33 -4.64
CA LEU A 2 -8.67 -13.00 -3.34
C LEU A 2 -8.82 -14.07 -2.24
N GLN A 3 -9.25 -15.28 -2.58
CA GLN A 3 -9.58 -16.34 -1.61
C GLN A 3 -8.33 -17.02 -1.00
N GLN A 4 -7.14 -16.71 -1.52
CA GLN A 4 -5.88 -17.23 -0.98
C GLN A 4 -5.25 -16.17 -0.07
N GLN A 5 -5.09 -16.52 1.21
CA GLN A 5 -4.43 -15.70 2.23
C GLN A 5 -2.91 -15.68 2.00
N TYR A 6 -2.46 -15.04 0.92
CA TYR A 6 -1.04 -14.98 0.57
C TYR A 6 -0.18 -14.33 1.66
N HIS A 7 -0.77 -13.50 2.52
CA HIS A 7 -0.07 -12.82 3.61
C HIS A 7 0.42 -13.75 4.73
N GLU A 8 -0.05 -15.01 4.77
CA GLU A 8 0.40 -16.04 5.72
C GLU A 8 1.18 -17.17 5.02
N ASN A 9 1.75 -16.92 3.84
CA ASN A 9 2.51 -17.93 3.09
C ASN A 9 3.91 -17.43 2.69
N PHE A 10 4.94 -17.98 3.32
CA PHE A 10 6.34 -17.60 3.05
C PHE A 10 6.84 -17.92 1.65
N GLU A 11 6.27 -18.93 0.98
CA GLU A 11 6.64 -19.33 -0.37
C GLU A 11 6.14 -18.32 -1.42
N VAL A 12 5.10 -17.54 -1.09
CA VAL A 12 4.46 -16.61 -2.02
C VAL A 12 4.73 -15.16 -1.60
N GLN A 13 5.87 -14.63 -2.03
CA GLN A 13 6.25 -13.25 -1.72
C GLN A 13 5.67 -12.21 -2.69
N HIS A 14 5.45 -12.60 -3.96
CA HIS A 14 5.01 -11.70 -5.02
C HIS A 14 4.24 -12.48 -6.09
N ILE A 15 3.18 -11.88 -6.65
CA ILE A 15 2.43 -12.44 -7.78
C ILE A 15 2.39 -11.39 -8.88
N ASN A 16 2.71 -11.78 -10.12
CA ASN A 16 2.67 -10.91 -11.32
C ASN A 16 3.50 -9.61 -11.23
N LYS A 17 4.53 -9.58 -10.38
CA LYS A 17 5.47 -8.46 -10.29
C LYS A 17 6.49 -8.51 -11.44
N LEU A 18 6.83 -7.36 -12.01
CA LEU A 18 7.91 -7.24 -12.98
C LEU A 18 9.27 -7.70 -12.41
N PRO A 19 10.18 -8.24 -13.24
CA PRO A 19 11.52 -8.61 -12.79
C PRO A 19 12.29 -7.44 -12.15
N ARG A 20 13.15 -7.75 -11.17
CA ARG A 20 14.04 -6.76 -10.55
C ARG A 20 15.00 -6.20 -11.60
N ARG A 21 15.15 -4.87 -11.63
CA ARG A 21 16.08 -4.14 -12.51
C ARG A 21 16.48 -2.81 -11.87
N ALA A 22 17.57 -2.22 -12.37
CA ALA A 22 17.94 -0.86 -12.00
C ALA A 22 16.81 0.12 -12.38
N PHE A 23 16.56 1.08 -11.49
CA PHE A 23 15.59 2.14 -11.73
C PHE A 23 16.06 3.04 -12.87
N TYR A 24 15.16 3.29 -13.82
CA TYR A 24 15.33 4.33 -14.83
C TYR A 24 13.95 4.80 -15.29
N ILE A 25 13.86 6.07 -15.68
CA ILE A 25 12.72 6.62 -16.40
C ILE A 25 13.16 6.71 -17.86
N PRO A 26 12.43 6.11 -18.82
CA PRO A 26 12.77 6.23 -20.23
C PRO A 26 12.81 7.70 -20.63
N PHE A 27 13.89 8.14 -21.26
CA PHE A 27 14.02 9.51 -21.75
C PHE A 27 13.22 9.68 -23.04
N GLN A 28 12.48 10.77 -23.18
CA GLN A 28 11.89 11.16 -24.46
C GLN A 28 12.74 12.21 -25.18
N GLN A 29 12.82 12.10 -26.51
CA GLN A 29 13.51 13.08 -27.34
C GLN A 29 12.90 14.47 -27.14
N GLY A 30 13.74 15.46 -26.80
CA GLY A 30 13.30 16.83 -26.53
C GLY A 30 13.13 17.16 -25.04
N GLU A 31 13.24 16.18 -24.15
CA GLU A 31 13.27 16.44 -22.71
C GLU A 31 14.59 17.09 -22.26
N SER A 32 14.53 17.84 -21.16
CA SER A 32 15.74 18.43 -20.56
C SER A 32 16.64 17.35 -19.93
N SER A 33 17.92 17.67 -19.76
CA SER A 33 18.87 16.79 -19.07
C SER A 33 18.33 16.39 -17.69
N TYR A 34 18.54 15.14 -17.30
CA TYR A 34 18.13 14.64 -15.98
C TYR A 34 18.62 15.55 -14.83
N ARG A 35 17.70 15.89 -13.93
CA ARG A 35 17.96 16.54 -12.63
C ARG A 35 17.13 15.85 -11.56
N LEU A 36 17.69 15.73 -10.36
CA LEU A 36 17.06 14.96 -9.28
C LEU A 36 15.71 15.58 -8.85
N GLU A 37 15.63 16.91 -8.86
CA GLU A 37 14.50 17.73 -8.43
C GLU A 37 13.33 17.64 -9.41
N THR A 38 13.62 17.47 -10.71
CA THR A 38 12.63 17.44 -11.79
C THR A 38 12.48 16.05 -12.41
N ARG A 39 13.01 15.00 -11.76
CA ARG A 39 13.07 13.64 -12.34
C ARG A 39 11.72 13.06 -12.76
N TYR A 40 10.62 13.52 -12.17
CA TYR A 40 9.26 13.08 -12.50
C TYR A 40 8.52 14.05 -13.44
N GLN A 41 9.15 15.16 -13.83
CA GLN A 41 8.62 16.13 -14.80
C GLN A 41 8.98 15.69 -16.22
N THR A 42 8.55 14.48 -16.57
CA THR A 42 8.78 13.83 -17.87
C THR A 42 7.46 13.36 -18.43
N ALA A 43 7.31 13.31 -19.75
CA ALA A 43 6.08 12.86 -20.40
C ALA A 43 5.78 11.36 -20.17
N ASN A 44 6.79 10.58 -19.75
CA ASN A 44 6.66 9.14 -19.43
C ASN A 44 6.23 8.86 -17.98
N VAL A 45 5.93 9.88 -17.18
CA VAL A 45 5.58 9.72 -15.76
C VAL A 45 4.25 10.39 -15.46
N THR A 46 3.39 9.67 -14.76
CA THR A 46 2.16 10.19 -14.16
C THR A 46 2.24 9.94 -12.66
N LEU A 47 2.20 11.01 -11.87
CA LEU A 47 2.12 10.90 -10.42
C LEU A 47 0.68 10.60 -10.02
N LEU A 48 0.49 9.59 -9.17
CA LEU A 48 -0.80 9.22 -8.61
C LEU A 48 -0.96 9.69 -7.15
N ASN A 49 -0.07 10.57 -6.69
CA ASN A 49 -0.20 11.19 -5.36
C ASN A 49 -1.39 12.13 -5.35
N GLY A 50 -2.08 12.22 -4.22
CA GLY A 50 -3.28 13.04 -4.06
C GLY A 50 -4.18 12.50 -2.96
N ASP A 51 -5.42 12.97 -2.93
CA ASP A 51 -6.42 12.48 -1.99
C ASP A 51 -7.12 11.26 -2.59
N TRP A 52 -7.07 10.16 -1.84
CA TRP A 52 -7.65 8.87 -2.24
C TRP A 52 -8.82 8.55 -1.34
N GLN A 53 -9.85 7.92 -1.88
CA GLN A 53 -10.92 7.31 -1.08
C GLN A 53 -10.33 6.20 -0.21
N PHE A 54 -10.69 6.21 1.08
CA PHE A 54 -10.11 5.31 2.07
C PHE A 54 -11.17 4.72 3.01
N ASP A 55 -11.23 3.40 3.06
CA ASP A 55 -12.02 2.65 4.04
C ASP A 55 -11.11 1.86 4.98
N TYR A 56 -11.47 1.86 6.27
CA TYR A 56 -10.79 1.10 7.30
C TYR A 56 -11.68 -0.02 7.83
N TYR A 57 -11.11 -1.21 7.96
CA TYR A 57 -11.76 -2.41 8.49
C TYR A 57 -10.91 -3.02 9.61
N GLU A 58 -11.56 -3.55 10.64
CA GLU A 58 -10.88 -4.20 11.77
C GLU A 58 -10.30 -5.57 11.41
N THR A 59 -10.83 -6.22 10.37
CA THR A 59 -10.37 -7.53 9.90
C THR A 59 -10.31 -7.57 8.37
N PHE A 60 -9.42 -8.43 7.84
CA PHE A 60 -9.30 -8.65 6.40
C PHE A 60 -10.58 -9.23 5.79
N ASP A 61 -11.23 -10.19 6.47
CA ASP A 61 -12.49 -10.78 6.01
C ASP A 61 -13.61 -9.74 5.90
N ASN A 62 -13.68 -8.79 6.84
CA ASN A 62 -14.67 -7.72 6.79
C ASN A 62 -14.46 -6.81 5.56
N CYS A 63 -13.19 -6.52 5.22
CA CYS A 63 -12.84 -5.78 4.02
C CYS A 63 -13.28 -6.53 2.73
N LEU A 64 -13.06 -7.84 2.66
CA LEU A 64 -13.42 -8.66 1.50
C LEU A 64 -14.93 -8.80 1.30
N ASN A 65 -15.68 -8.93 2.40
CA ASN A 65 -17.13 -9.14 2.35
C ASN A 65 -17.90 -7.85 2.02
N HIS A 66 -17.29 -6.67 2.19
CA HIS A 66 -17.90 -5.41 1.84
C HIS A 66 -17.68 -5.08 0.37
N SER A 67 -18.78 -4.99 -0.39
CA SER A 67 -18.77 -4.45 -1.75
C SER A 67 -18.12 -3.06 -1.79
N PHE A 68 -17.45 -2.75 -2.88
CA PHE A 68 -17.01 -1.38 -3.17
C PHE A 68 -18.23 -0.46 -3.15
N LYS A 69 -18.27 0.45 -2.18
CA LYS A 69 -19.24 1.54 -2.09
C LYS A 69 -18.42 2.81 -2.04
N GLU A 70 -18.87 3.84 -2.75
CA GLU A 70 -18.25 5.15 -2.67
C GLU A 70 -18.28 5.62 -1.22
N THR A 71 -17.10 5.76 -0.64
CA THR A 71 -16.90 6.31 0.69
C THR A 71 -16.59 7.80 0.56
N LYS A 72 -17.08 8.60 1.50
CA LYS A 72 -16.78 10.04 1.55
C LYS A 72 -15.49 10.34 2.29
N LYS A 73 -14.81 9.31 2.82
CA LYS A 73 -13.56 9.46 3.57
C LYS A 73 -12.41 9.49 2.58
N GLU A 74 -11.63 10.55 2.65
CA GLU A 74 -10.43 10.75 1.85
C GLU A 74 -9.19 10.79 2.75
N LEU A 75 -8.07 10.33 2.21
CA LEU A 75 -6.79 10.33 2.88
C LEU A 75 -5.69 10.62 1.86
N SER A 76 -4.81 11.57 2.20
CA SER A 76 -3.74 12.02 1.30
C SER A 76 -2.65 10.95 1.17
N VAL A 77 -2.33 10.54 -0.05
CA VAL A 77 -1.33 9.51 -0.37
C VAL A 77 -0.08 10.17 -0.99
N PRO A 78 1.14 9.86 -0.52
CA PRO A 78 1.47 8.85 0.50
C PRO A 78 1.30 9.36 1.93
N SER A 79 0.75 8.51 2.80
CA SER A 79 0.74 8.74 4.25
C SER A 79 0.52 7.43 5.03
N VAL A 80 0.58 7.52 6.36
CA VAL A 80 0.26 6.43 7.29
C VAL A 80 -1.09 6.72 7.94
N TRP A 81 -2.03 5.78 7.83
CA TRP A 81 -3.42 5.98 8.29
C TRP A 81 -3.55 6.26 9.80
N ASN A 82 -2.56 5.84 10.61
CA ASN A 82 -2.54 6.07 12.05
C ASN A 82 -2.51 7.56 12.40
N LEU A 83 -1.91 8.39 11.55
CA LEU A 83 -1.89 9.84 11.73
C LEU A 83 -3.22 10.50 11.35
N TYR A 84 -4.12 9.78 10.71
CA TYR A 84 -5.46 10.22 10.29
C TYR A 84 -6.55 9.69 11.22
N GLY A 85 -6.18 9.16 12.39
CA GLY A 85 -7.12 8.68 13.42
C GLY A 85 -7.62 7.25 13.22
N PHE A 86 -6.98 6.47 12.33
CA PHE A 86 -7.29 5.05 12.12
C PHE A 86 -6.30 4.16 12.85
N ASP A 87 -6.77 3.26 13.71
CA ASP A 87 -5.91 2.39 14.53
C ASP A 87 -4.93 3.19 15.42
N GLN A 88 -4.10 2.49 16.18
CA GLN A 88 -3.13 3.08 17.12
C GLN A 88 -1.70 3.02 16.60
N LEU A 89 -0.91 4.05 16.92
CA LEU A 89 0.54 4.00 16.77
C LEU A 89 1.12 3.05 17.82
N GLN A 90 1.99 2.14 17.39
CA GLN A 90 2.67 1.19 18.28
C GLN A 90 4.17 1.47 18.28
N TYR A 91 4.74 1.69 19.46
CA TYR A 91 6.18 1.89 19.66
C TYR A 91 6.70 0.81 20.61
N LEU A 92 7.50 -0.11 20.07
CA LEU A 92 8.03 -1.28 20.76
C LEU A 92 9.54 -1.38 20.49
N ASN A 93 10.27 -2.05 21.38
CA ASN A 93 11.71 -2.26 21.24
C ASN A 93 12.02 -3.65 20.67
N THR A 94 11.92 -4.68 21.50
CA THR A 94 12.36 -6.05 21.15
C THR A 94 11.22 -7.02 20.84
N GLN A 95 10.04 -6.80 21.43
CA GLN A 95 8.90 -7.70 21.27
C GLN A 95 8.09 -7.32 20.02
N TYR A 96 7.55 -8.33 19.34
CA TYR A 96 6.62 -8.10 18.23
C TYR A 96 5.31 -7.47 18.73
N PRO A 97 4.65 -6.63 17.90
CA PRO A 97 3.31 -6.10 18.19
C PRO A 97 2.19 -7.15 18.13
N ILE A 98 2.52 -8.35 17.66
CA ILE A 98 1.60 -9.47 17.47
C ILE A 98 2.18 -10.74 18.11
N PRO A 99 1.36 -11.77 18.40
CA PRO A 99 1.84 -13.07 18.84
C PRO A 99 2.86 -13.66 17.86
N PHE A 100 3.88 -14.33 18.39
CA PHE A 100 4.91 -14.96 17.57
C PHE A 100 4.48 -16.40 17.20
N ASP A 101 3.75 -16.52 16.09
CA ASP A 101 3.33 -17.81 15.53
C ASP A 101 3.50 -17.84 13.99
N PRO A 102 4.73 -17.80 13.46
CA PRO A 102 4.94 -17.65 12.02
C PRO A 102 4.49 -18.91 11.23
N PRO A 103 3.86 -18.77 10.04
CA PRO A 103 3.64 -17.54 9.26
C PRO A 103 2.34 -16.77 9.60
N TYR A 104 1.62 -17.20 10.64
CA TYR A 104 0.28 -16.72 10.93
C TYR A 104 0.27 -15.35 11.60
N VAL A 105 -0.79 -14.60 11.36
CA VAL A 105 -1.05 -13.29 11.98
C VAL A 105 -2.41 -13.33 12.70
N PRO A 106 -2.69 -12.38 13.62
CA PRO A 106 -4.00 -12.31 14.24
C PRO A 106 -5.15 -12.18 13.23
N ILE A 107 -6.28 -12.81 13.50
CA ILE A 107 -7.51 -12.66 12.71
C ILE A 107 -7.97 -11.18 12.71
N ASN A 108 -7.82 -10.51 13.85
CA ASN A 108 -8.03 -9.07 14.00
C ASN A 108 -6.83 -8.30 13.42
N ASN A 109 -6.69 -8.36 12.10
CA ASN A 109 -5.68 -7.65 11.34
C ASN A 109 -6.32 -6.48 10.58
N PRO A 110 -6.10 -5.23 11.00
CA PRO A 110 -6.64 -4.05 10.36
C PRO A 110 -6.32 -3.99 8.86
N CYS A 111 -7.31 -3.62 8.06
CA CYS A 111 -7.20 -3.52 6.61
C CYS A 111 -7.64 -2.14 6.13
N GLY A 112 -6.72 -1.42 5.51
CA GLY A 112 -7.00 -0.18 4.80
C GLY A 112 -7.22 -0.43 3.31
N ARG A 113 -8.36 -0.03 2.79
CA ARG A 113 -8.71 -0.13 1.37
C ARG A 113 -8.64 1.25 0.73
N TYR A 114 -7.78 1.39 -0.27
CA TYR A 114 -7.50 2.63 -0.98
C TYR A 114 -8.08 2.58 -2.41
N GLN A 115 -8.65 3.69 -2.87
CA GLN A 115 -9.17 3.85 -4.22
C GLN A 115 -8.93 5.28 -4.72
N THR A 116 -8.56 5.42 -6.00
CA THR A 116 -8.38 6.69 -6.72
C THR A 116 -9.28 6.75 -7.94
#